data_AF-A0A397QUZ5-F1
#
_entry.id   AF-A0A397QUZ5-F1
#
_cell.length_a   1.000
_cell.length_b   1.000
_cell.length_c   1.000
_cell.angle_alpha   90.00
_cell.angle_beta   90.00
_cell.angle_gamma   90.00
#
_symmetry.space_group_name_H-M   'P 1'
#
loop_
_entity.id
_entity.type
_entity.pdbx_description
1 polymer ?
#
loop_
_entity_poly.entity_id
_entity_poly.type
_entity_poly.pdbx_seq_one_letter_code
_entity_poly.pdbx_strand_id
1 'polypeptide(L)'
;ISLTLMRLLELKVFEDEIPAAQLFEFVRQYNVTENYDLTYINNSTWSRTFEKIKEKLGLSKLGNVYLSKKDMDLLFQTELDY
;
A
#
# COMPACT_ATOMS: atom_id res chain seq x y z
N ILE A 1 -0.44 -18.21 -4.55
CA ILE A 1 -0.52 -17.77 -3.13
C ILE A 1 -1.01 -16.32 -3.02
N SER A 2 -0.49 -15.39 -3.83
CA SER A 2 -0.82 -13.96 -3.74
C SER A 2 -2.32 -13.64 -3.88
N LEU A 3 -3.07 -14.31 -4.77
CA LEU A 3 -4.50 -14.00 -4.99
C LEU A 3 -5.39 -14.40 -3.82
N THR A 4 -5.10 -15.54 -3.19
CA THR A 4 -5.82 -16.00 -2.00
C THR A 4 -5.67 -15.00 -0.87
N LEU A 5 -4.46 -14.47 -0.63
CA LEU A 5 -4.21 -13.45 0.39
C LEU A 5 -4.98 -12.16 0.10
N MET A 6 -4.98 -11.70 -1.15
CA MET A 6 -5.72 -10.48 -1.51
C MET A 6 -7.24 -10.68 -1.39
N ARG A 7 -7.77 -11.87 -1.71
CA ARG A 7 -9.19 -12.17 -1.49
C ARG A 7 -9.54 -12.24 -0.01
N LEU A 8 -8.66 -12.75 0.84
CA LEU A 8 -8.84 -12.72 2.29
C LEU A 8 -8.82 -11.30 2.83
N LEU A 9 -7.88 -10.46 2.36
CA LEU A 9 -7.80 -9.05 2.72
C LEU A 9 -9.07 -8.29 2.32
N GLU A 10 -9.53 -8.49 1.09
CA GLU A 10 -10.79 -7.94 0.60
C GLU A 10 -11.97 -8.30 1.51
N LEU A 11 -12.13 -9.58 1.86
CA LEU A 11 -13.26 -10.04 2.67
C LEU A 11 -13.18 -9.59 4.13
N LYS A 12 -11.98 -9.57 4.71
CA LYS A 12 -11.79 -9.31 6.15
C LYS A 12 -11.61 -7.84 6.50
N VAL A 13 -10.96 -7.06 5.62
CA VAL A 13 -10.61 -5.66 5.89
C VAL A 13 -11.53 -4.73 5.12
N PHE A 14 -11.81 -5.05 3.86
CA PHE A 14 -12.60 -4.19 2.98
C PHE A 14 -14.05 -4.66 2.83
N GLU A 15 -14.46 -5.74 3.48
CA GLU A 15 -15.84 -6.24 3.51
C GLU A 15 -16.51 -6.31 2.12
N ASP A 16 -15.75 -6.77 1.10
CA ASP A 16 -16.20 -6.87 -0.30
C ASP A 16 -16.48 -5.50 -0.98
N GLU A 17 -16.12 -4.36 -0.37
CA GLU A 17 -16.29 -3.01 -0.93
C GLU A 17 -15.24 -2.63 -1.98
N ILE A 18 -14.11 -3.35 -2.00
CA ILE A 18 -13.02 -3.18 -2.96
C ILE A 18 -12.62 -4.55 -3.54
N PRO A 19 -12.86 -4.78 -4.84
CA PRO A 19 -12.46 -6.02 -5.51
C PRO A 19 -10.97 -6.33 -5.32
N ALA A 20 -10.61 -7.60 -5.07
CA ALA A 20 -9.21 -8.01 -4.93
C ALA A 20 -8.35 -7.59 -6.13
N ALA A 21 -8.91 -7.58 -7.34
CA ALA A 21 -8.22 -7.10 -8.53
C ALA A 21 -7.79 -5.63 -8.40
N GLN A 22 -8.64 -4.76 -7.87
CA GLN A 22 -8.32 -3.35 -7.64
C GLN A 22 -7.30 -3.19 -6.52
N LEU A 23 -7.39 -3.99 -5.45
CA LEU A 23 -6.35 -4.03 -4.42
C LEU A 23 -5.00 -4.45 -5.00
N PHE A 24 -4.99 -5.43 -5.91
CA PHE A 24 -3.78 -5.85 -6.61
C PHE A 24 -3.18 -4.76 -7.48
N GLU A 25 -4.02 -4.09 -8.26
CA GLU A 25 -3.57 -2.97 -9.09
C GLU A 25 -3.00 -1.85 -8.23
N PHE A 26 -3.68 -1.51 -7.13
CA PHE A 26 -3.19 -0.52 -6.17
C PHE A 26 -1.81 -0.89 -5.63
N VAL A 27 -1.63 -2.11 -5.13
CA VAL A 27 -0.33 -2.57 -4.59
C VAL A 27 0.75 -2.59 -5.67
N ARG A 28 0.43 -3.02 -6.90
CA ARG A 28 1.38 -3.02 -8.03
C ARG A 28 1.81 -1.63 -8.45
N GLN A 29 0.93 -0.65 -8.31
CA GLN A 29 1.21 0.75 -8.66
C GLN A 29 1.83 1.53 -7.49
N TYR A 30 1.93 0.92 -6.30
CA TYR A 30 2.57 1.52 -5.14
C TYR A 30 4.06 1.68 -5.40
N ASN A 31 4.46 2.89 -5.78
CA ASN A 31 5.84 3.24 -6.09
C ASN A 31 6.36 4.27 -5.11
N VAL A 32 7.61 4.10 -4.71
CA VAL A 32 8.31 4.99 -3.78
C VAL A 32 9.56 5.52 -4.47
N THR A 33 9.85 6.81 -4.32
CA THR A 33 11.06 7.45 -4.84
C THR A 33 11.89 8.01 -3.69
N GLU A 34 13.20 7.85 -3.78
CA GLU A 34 14.17 8.42 -2.85
C GLU A 34 14.39 9.92 -3.13
N ASN A 35 14.44 10.73 -2.08
CA ASN A 35 14.79 12.14 -2.10
C ASN A 35 16.28 12.35 -1.82
N TYR A 36 16.78 13.56 -2.08
CA TYR A 36 18.17 13.95 -1.85
C TYR A 36 18.66 13.83 -0.41
N ASP A 37 17.77 13.81 0.57
CA ASP A 37 18.06 13.74 2.01
C ASP A 37 17.92 12.33 2.59
N LEU A 38 17.92 11.28 1.74
CA LEU A 38 17.70 9.87 2.11
C LEU A 38 16.31 9.60 2.72
N THR A 39 15.36 10.52 2.54
CA THR A 39 13.94 10.27 2.79
C THR A 39 13.29 9.71 1.53
N TYR A 40 12.11 9.12 1.67
CA TYR A 40 11.40 8.49 0.58
C TYR A 40 10.00 9.06 0.47
N ILE A 41 9.46 9.19 -0.74
CA ILE A 41 8.08 9.63 -0.98
C ILE A 41 7.32 8.54 -1.72
N ASN A 42 6.19 8.12 -1.17
CA ASN A 42 5.22 7.35 -1.94
C ASN A 42 4.52 8.24 -2.97
N ASN A 43 4.54 7.84 -4.23
CA ASN A 43 3.98 8.60 -5.36
C ASN A 43 2.61 8.09 -5.82
N SER A 44 1.85 7.44 -4.93
CA SER A 44 0.50 6.97 -5.28
C SER A 44 -0.37 8.17 -5.66
N THR A 45 -0.89 8.15 -6.89
CA THR A 45 -1.84 9.16 -7.37
C THR A 45 -3.24 8.85 -6.88
N TRP A 46 -4.07 9.89 -6.71
CA TRP A 46 -5.47 9.70 -6.33
C TRP A 46 -6.19 8.80 -7.34
N SER A 47 -6.99 7.87 -6.80
CA SER A 47 -7.94 7.03 -7.52
C SER A 47 -9.10 6.71 -6.59
N ARG A 48 -10.22 6.24 -7.15
CA ARG A 48 -11.37 5.83 -6.32
C ARG A 48 -11.00 4.71 -5.35
N THR A 49 -10.14 3.77 -5.77
CA THR A 49 -9.64 2.68 -4.92
C THR A 49 -8.75 3.22 -3.80
N PHE A 50 -7.83 4.13 -4.11
CA PHE A 50 -7.01 4.82 -3.11
C PHE A 50 -7.87 5.50 -2.04
N GLU A 51 -8.92 6.20 -2.45
CA GLU A 51 -9.78 6.94 -1.52
C GLU A 51 -10.55 6.01 -0.60
N LYS A 52 -11.14 4.94 -1.14
CA LYS A 52 -11.79 3.91 -0.34
C LYS A 52 -10.82 3.27 0.66
N ILE A 53 -9.59 2.95 0.24
CA ILE A 53 -8.56 2.40 1.14
C ILE A 53 -8.25 3.39 2.26
N LYS A 54 -8.01 4.67 1.92
CA LYS A 54 -7.72 5.74 2.88
C LYS A 54 -8.85 5.89 3.91
N GLU A 55 -10.10 5.93 3.47
CA GLU A 55 -11.27 6.06 4.34
C GLU A 55 -11.46 4.84 5.24
N LYS A 56 -11.44 3.62 4.66
CA LYS A 56 -11.65 2.37 5.40
C LYS A 56 -10.60 2.16 6.50
N LEU A 57 -9.35 2.54 6.23
CA LEU A 57 -8.24 2.43 7.17
C LEU A 57 -8.08 3.66 8.08
N GLY A 58 -8.92 4.68 7.94
CA GLY A 58 -8.85 5.91 8.75
C GLY A 58 -7.56 6.72 8.55
N LEU A 59 -6.94 6.64 7.37
CA LEU A 59 -5.68 7.29 7.08
C LEU A 59 -5.91 8.77 6.71
N SER A 60 -5.10 9.66 7.27
CA SER A 60 -5.13 11.08 6.91
C SER A 60 -4.56 11.31 5.50
N LYS A 61 -3.58 10.49 5.08
CA LYS A 61 -2.90 10.57 3.79
C LYS A 61 -2.39 9.20 3.37
N LEU A 62 -2.53 8.87 2.09
CA LEU A 62 -2.04 7.62 1.50
C LEU A 62 -1.05 7.82 0.35
N GLY A 63 -0.99 9.02 -0.24
CA GLY A 63 -0.07 9.40 -1.32
C GLY A 63 0.74 10.62 -0.92
N ASN A 64 1.90 10.84 -1.56
CA ASN A 64 2.88 11.86 -1.16
C ASN A 64 3.26 11.73 0.34
N VAL A 65 3.28 10.51 0.87
CA VAL A 65 3.66 10.23 2.26
C VAL A 65 5.19 10.16 2.32
N TYR A 66 5.78 10.92 3.23
CA TYR A 66 7.22 10.86 3.50
C TYR A 66 7.49 9.66 4.42
N LEU A 67 8.43 8.84 4.01
CA LEU A 67 8.85 7.61 4.68
C LEU A 67 10.34 7.77 5.04
N SER A 68 10.70 7.39 6.27
CA SER A 68 12.10 7.28 6.65
C SER A 68 12.71 6.00 6.07
N LYS A 69 14.05 5.91 6.08
CA LYS A 69 14.74 4.67 5.73
C LYS A 69 14.26 3.48 6.58
N LYS A 70 14.01 3.69 7.87
CA LYS A 70 13.48 2.65 8.76
C LYS A 70 12.09 2.18 8.33
N ASP A 71 11.22 3.09 7.89
CA ASP A 71 9.88 2.73 7.41
C ASP A 71 9.97 1.90 6.12
N MET A 72 10.88 2.26 5.22
CA MET A 72 11.17 1.46 4.02
C MET A 72 11.70 0.07 4.35
N ASP A 73 12.65 -0.01 5.29
CA ASP A 73 13.19 -1.28 5.75
C ASP A 73 12.08 -2.15 6.34
N LEU A 74 11.16 -1.60 7.14
CA LEU A 74 10.02 -2.34 7.68
C LEU A 74 8.97 -2.75 6.62
N LEU A 75 8.73 -1.92 5.61
CA LEU A 75 7.75 -2.19 4.55
C LEU A 75 8.22 -3.26 3.57
N PHE A 76 9.54 -3.32 3.32
CA PHE A 76 10.12 -4.19 2.30
C PHE A 76 11.06 -5.27 2.88
N GLN A 77 11.26 -5.32 4.20
CA GLN A 77 11.81 -6.50 4.85
C GLN A 77 10.83 -7.65 4.63
N THR A 78 11.21 -8.50 3.68
CA THR A 78 10.68 -9.85 3.61
C THR A 78 11.53 -10.66 4.56
N GLU A 79 10.95 -11.17 5.65
CA GLU A 79 11.56 -12.26 6.43
C GLU A 79 11.59 -13.52 5.56
N LEU A 80 12.44 -13.51 4.54
CA LEU A 80 12.80 -14.66 3.72
C LEU A 80 14.28 -14.93 3.93
N ASP A 81 14.69 -15.00 5.20
CA ASP A 81 15.94 -15.66 5.59
C ASP A 81 15.67 -17.17 5.57
N TYR A 82 15.85 -17.78 4.40
CA TYR A 82 15.94 -19.24 4.25
C TYR A 82 17.41 -19.67 4.17
#